data_AF-A0A8J6P5C1-F1
#
_entry.id   AF-A0A8J6P5C1-F1
#
_cell.length_a   1.000
_cell.length_b   1.000
_cell.length_c   1.000
_cell.angle_alpha   90.00
_cell.angle_beta   90.00
_cell.angle_gamma   90.00
#
_symmetry.space_group_name_H-M   'P 1'
#
loop_
_entity.id
_entity.type
_entity.pdbx_description
1 polymer ?
#
loop_
_entity_poly.entity_id
_entity_poly.type
_entity_poly.pdbx_seq_one_letter_code
_entity_poly.pdbx_strand_id
1 'polypeptide(L)' 'MLPKGFIKIRYYGFLSPGSRHLLAVVKYLLNDIGEPEDTPTVNEPYNCPHCGANLRLVKSLPKSARAPP' A
#
# COMPACT_ATOMS: atom_id res chain seq x y z
N MET A 1 -10.53 21.44 -11.25
CA MET A 1 -11.89 20.86 -11.30
C MET A 1 -12.05 20.14 -12.63
N LEU A 2 -12.66 18.94 -12.65
CA LEU A 2 -12.86 18.18 -13.90
C LEU A 2 -14.01 18.80 -14.71
N PRO A 3 -13.91 18.97 -16.04
CA PRO A 3 -14.98 19.57 -16.83
C PRO A 3 -16.29 18.76 -16.79
N LYS A 4 -17.42 19.40 -17.05
CA LYS A 4 -18.73 18.70 -17.13
C LYS A 4 -18.67 17.60 -18.19
N GLY A 5 -19.20 16.42 -17.84
CA GLY A 5 -19.19 15.22 -18.70
C GLY A 5 -17.97 14.31 -18.49
N PHE A 6 -16.96 14.74 -17.74
CA PHE A 6 -15.81 13.88 -17.41
C PHE A 6 -16.02 13.16 -16.08
N ILE A 7 -15.67 11.89 -16.05
CA ILE A 7 -15.72 11.05 -14.86
C ILE A 7 -14.29 10.72 -14.44
N LYS A 8 -13.97 10.95 -13.16
CA LYS A 8 -12.69 10.53 -12.58
C LYS A 8 -12.74 9.06 -12.22
N ILE A 9 -12.16 8.21 -13.05
CA ILE A 9 -11.98 6.79 -12.75
C ILE A 9 -10.65 6.60 -12.02
N ARG A 10 -10.70 6.27 -10.74
CA ARG A 10 -9.49 6.06 -9.91
C ARG A 10 -8.91 4.66 -10.05
N TYR A 11 -9.76 3.67 -10.33
CA TYR A 11 -9.40 2.25 -10.31
C TYR A 11 -10.05 1.57 -11.52
N TYR A 12 -9.24 1.06 -12.43
CA TYR A 12 -9.69 0.28 -13.58
C TYR A 12 -8.57 -0.67 -14.01
N GLY A 13 -8.94 -1.83 -14.57
CA GLY A 13 -7.98 -2.83 -15.05
C GLY A 13 -6.91 -3.15 -14.01
N PHE A 14 -5.64 -3.11 -14.43
CA PHE A 14 -4.47 -3.38 -13.58
C PHE A 14 -4.21 -2.31 -12.51
N LEU A 15 -4.74 -1.10 -12.67
CA LEU A 15 -4.58 -0.01 -11.69
C LEU A 15 -5.54 -0.13 -10.50
N SER A 16 -6.38 -1.16 -10.47
CA SER A 16 -7.23 -1.46 -9.32
C SER A 16 -6.40 -1.91 -8.10
N PRO A 17 -6.79 -1.57 -6.86
CA PRO A 17 -6.08 -2.02 -5.66
C PRO A 17 -6.02 -3.54 -5.53
N GLY A 18 -7.00 -4.27 -6.06
CA GLY A 18 -7.05 -5.74 -6.02
C GLY A 18 -6.12 -6.43 -7.02
N SER A 19 -5.72 -5.73 -8.08
CA SER A 19 -4.89 -6.27 -9.17
C SER A 19 -3.41 -5.88 -9.04
N ARG A 20 -2.95 -5.47 -7.86
CA ARG A 20 -1.54 -5.06 -7.64
C ARG A 20 -0.54 -6.14 -8.03
N HIS A 21 -0.86 -7.41 -7.80
CA HIS A 21 -0.01 -8.53 -8.20
C HIS A 21 0.12 -8.61 -9.73
N LEU A 22 -0.99 -8.44 -10.48
CA LEU A 22 -0.97 -8.39 -11.94
C LEU A 22 -0.25 -7.13 -12.46
N LEU A 23 -0.41 -5.98 -11.79
CA LEU A 23 0.29 -4.76 -12.15
C LEU A 23 1.81 -4.93 -12.04
N ALA A 24 2.30 -5.64 -11.02
CA ALA A 24 3.72 -5.96 -10.88
C ALA A 24 4.23 -6.82 -12.06
N VAL A 25 3.44 -7.82 -12.48
CA VAL A 25 3.76 -8.65 -13.66
C VAL A 25 3.80 -7.81 -14.94
N VAL A 26 2.81 -6.92 -15.15
CA VAL A 26 2.77 -6.04 -16.33
C VAL A 26 3.99 -5.13 -16.37
N LYS A 27 4.37 -4.51 -15.23
CA LYS A 27 5.58 -3.69 -15.13
C LYS A 27 6.85 -4.47 -15.45
N TYR A 28 6.97 -5.69 -14.92
CA TYR A 28 8.09 -6.59 -15.22
C TYR A 28 8.19 -6.88 -16.71
N LEU A 29 7.08 -7.24 -17.36
CA LEU A 29 7.04 -7.52 -18.81
C LEU A 29 7.37 -6.29 -19.66
N LEU A 30 7.02 -5.09 -19.19
CA LEU A 30 7.32 -3.83 -19.86
C LEU A 30 8.73 -3.30 -19.57
N ASN A 31 9.54 -4.04 -18.78
CA ASN A 31 10.84 -3.60 -18.28
C ASN A 31 10.78 -2.25 -17.53
N ASP A 32 9.62 -1.92 -16.96
CA ASP A 32 9.32 -0.74 -16.15
C ASP A 32 9.46 -1.07 -14.66
N ILE A 33 10.59 -1.69 -14.32
CA ILE A 33 10.95 -2.02 -12.95
C ILE A 33 11.63 -0.78 -12.38
N GLY A 34 10.85 0.27 -12.12
CA GLY A 34 11.32 1.35 -11.25
C GLY A 34 11.79 0.73 -9.93
N GLU A 35 12.95 1.16 -9.43
CA GLU A 35 13.46 0.67 -8.15
C GLU A 35 12.36 0.82 -7.10
N PRO A 36 12.08 -0.22 -6.30
CA PRO A 36 11.22 -0.04 -5.14
C PRO A 36 11.91 1.01 -4.26
N GLU A 37 11.29 2.17 -4.11
CA GLU A 37 11.63 3.12 -3.06
C GLU A 37 11.25 2.48 -1.73
N ASP A 38 12.07 1.52 -1.30
CA ASP A 38 12.12 1.06 0.08
C ASP A 38 12.67 2.22 0.90
N THR A 39 11.82 3.22 1.11
CA THR A 39 12.05 4.19 2.18
C THR A 39 12.21 3.37 3.45
N PRO A 40 13.41 3.36 4.08
CA PRO A 40 13.57 2.67 5.33
C PRO A 40 12.63 3.37 6.31
N THR A 41 11.54 2.69 6.67
CA THR A 41 10.67 3.18 7.71
C THR A 41 11.51 3.10 8.98
N VAL A 42 12.05 4.24 9.41
CA VAL A 42 12.78 4.34 10.67
C VAL A 42 11.78 3.93 11.75
N ASN A 43 11.91 2.69 12.22
CA ASN A 43 11.03 2.16 13.25
C ASN A 43 11.41 2.86 14.55
N GLU A 44 10.72 3.95 14.86
CA GLU A 44 10.78 4.52 16.20
C GLU A 44 10.38 3.45 17.22
N PRO A 45 11.12 3.33 18.34
CA PRO A 45 10.82 2.32 19.35
C PRO A 45 9.42 2.54 19.91
N TYR A 46 8.55 1.54 19.75
CA TYR A 46 7.22 1.55 20.36
C TYR A 46 7.37 1.44 21.87
N ASN A 47 7.11 2.52 22.61
CA ASN A 47 7.16 2.52 24.07
C ASN A 47 5.76 2.40 24.68
N CYS A 48 5.65 1.66 25.78
CA CYS A 48 4.40 1.57 26.54
C CYS A 48 4.08 2.92 27.21
N PRO A 49 2.90 3.53 27.02
CA PRO A 49 2.57 4.83 27.61
C PRO A 49 2.41 4.80 29.14
N HIS A 50 2.28 3.61 29.75
CA HIS A 50 2.09 3.47 31.20
C HIS A 50 3.40 3.21 31.95
N CYS A 51 4.34 2.47 31.36
CA CYS A 51 5.59 2.08 32.05
C CYS A 51 6.87 2.45 31.30
N GLY A 52 6.77 3.01 30.09
CA GLY A 52 7.94 3.38 29.27
C GLY A 52 8.75 2.21 28.71
N ALA A 53 8.32 0.96 28.95
CA ALA A 53 9.04 -0.20 28.45
C ALA A 53 8.95 -0.32 26.91
N ASN A 54 10.02 -0.82 26.30
CA ASN A 54 10.07 -1.12 24.87
C ASN A 54 9.13 -2.28 24.52
N LEU A 55 8.18 -2.02 23.63
CA LEU A 55 7.29 -3.02 23.06
C LEU A 55 8.02 -3.80 21.96
N ARG A 56 7.75 -5.10 21.90
CA ARG A 56 8.27 -5.99 20.85
C ARG A 56 7.15 -6.38 19.90
N LEU A 57 7.39 -6.27 18.59
CA LEU A 57 6.45 -6.75 17.59
C LEU A 57 6.38 -8.28 17.63
N VAL A 58 5.21 -8.83 18.00
CA VAL A 58 5.01 -10.29 18.07
C VAL A 58 4.49 -10.83 16.73
N LYS A 59 3.52 -10.15 16.11
CA LYS A 59 2.91 -10.58 14.85
C LYS A 59 2.20 -9.43 14.15
N SER A 60 2.31 -9.38 12.82
CA SER A 60 1.46 -8.52 11.98
C SER A 60 0.17 -9.26 11.64
N LEU A 61 -0.97 -8.61 11.88
CA LEU A 61 -2.26 -9.14 11.44
C LEU A 61 -2.44 -8.92 9.93
N PRO A 62 -3.07 -9.87 9.20
CA PRO A 62 -3.38 -9.67 7.80
C PRO A 62 -4.32 -8.47 7.65
N LYS A 63 -4.11 -7.67 6.61
CA LYS A 63 -5.02 -6.57 6.28
C LYS A 63 -6.40 -7.18 6.03
N SER A 64 -7.43 -6.71 6.76
CA SER A 64 -8.79 -7.13 6.44
C SER A 64 -9.09 -6.75 5.00
N ALA A 65 -9.80 -7.63 4.28
CA ALA A 65 -10.36 -7.27 3.00
C ALA A 65 -11.19 -6.00 3.24
N ARG A 66 -10.89 -4.92 2.50
CA ARG A 66 -11.70 -3.70 2.58
C ARG A 66 -13.15 -4.10 2.34
N ALA A 67 -14.04 -3.65 3.23
CA ALA A 67 -15.45 -3.64 2.90
C ALA A 67 -15.61 -2.92 1.54
N PRO A 68 -16.47 -3.43 0.65
CA PRO A 68 -16.77 -2.72 -0.57
C PRO A 68 -17.33 -1.32 -0.22
N PRO A 69 -17.05 -0.30 -1.05
CA PRO A 69 -17.64 1.02 -0.88
C PRO A 69 -19.16 1.00 -1.04
#